data_AF-A0AA38JHL6-F1
#
_entry.id   AF-A0AA38JHL6-F1
#
_cell.length_a   1.000
_cell.length_b   1.000
_cell.length_c   1.000
_cell.angle_alpha   90.00
_cell.angle_beta   90.00
_cell.angle_gamma   90.00
#
_symmetry.space_group_name_H-M   'P 1'
#
loop_
_entity.id
_entity.type
_entity.pdbx_description
1 polymer ?
#
loop_
_entity_poly.entity_id
_entity_poly.type
_entity_poly.pdbx_seq_one_letter_code
_entity_poly.pdbx_strand_id
1 'polypeptide(L)'
;MANDPTEETPLLQDEYAGSLPFLRDFLLRLESISLEDLNQNDLLFPSQLSIHRALRASFSLLVLLLFREKKTQKKTVQYNPWDDWKDEALTDQWIQTIDENIELLWTTFLGEFCSSQDIELILWIEFRIDKKGKPLRVIDFVSKQPKLLNDRVVELSLLYRWKRGAPLNPSTSSQYLTPRYDALCTPWIYHAFDLASQIVFLLLLVSYVLNPPRPAFYSLPLEYIGSREIVLLVLSVSAILHSWTTSMPFALTLLAFVFKLPSAPFPSDFAFNILLLSIALLLVQLHLPFSPSPFLLFWPERSLPLAVLIVNGILGTTLKVLMFFLPVLLLSILFLSYALSDVFLLSSFAHGPAPMPTRELFFILAIFTFISMVLSVLILVPIFPTPARKSASWDQYSVSIGHKARVQFYHSVIRYSKPYPFPPPFNILYFVLILVPAHALPYFDISISFLFVLQKILWRVVVGPFVVIVRLLALKLS
;
A
#
# COMPACT_ATOMS: atom_id res chain seq x y z
N MET A 1 -58.07 -15.35 -17.92
CA MET A 1 -57.21 -14.95 -16.79
C MET A 1 -55.92 -15.71 -16.96
N ALA A 2 -54.89 -15.00 -17.43
CA ALA A 2 -53.60 -15.55 -17.81
C ALA A 2 -52.74 -15.75 -16.54
N ASN A 3 -52.18 -16.94 -16.39
CA ASN A 3 -51.11 -17.22 -15.44
C ASN A 3 -49.79 -17.09 -16.22
N ASP A 4 -49.05 -16.01 -15.98
CA ASP A 4 -47.66 -15.91 -16.42
C ASP A 4 -46.76 -16.72 -15.48
N PRO A 5 -45.90 -17.61 -15.99
CA PRO A 5 -44.83 -18.19 -15.20
C PRO A 5 -43.67 -17.18 -15.08
N THR A 6 -43.35 -16.82 -13.84
CA THR A 6 -42.14 -16.08 -13.47
C THR A 6 -40.96 -17.05 -13.44
N GLU A 7 -40.43 -17.39 -14.61
CA GLU A 7 -39.12 -18.04 -14.74
C GLU A 7 -38.03 -16.97 -14.62
N GLU A 8 -37.65 -16.63 -13.39
CA GLU A 8 -36.35 -15.98 -13.13
C GLU A 8 -35.25 -17.03 -13.27
N THR A 9 -34.75 -17.24 -14.50
CA THR A 9 -33.59 -18.10 -14.80
C THR A 9 -32.31 -17.56 -14.12
N PRO A 10 -31.75 -18.23 -13.11
CA PRO A 10 -30.53 -17.82 -12.43
C PRO A 10 -29.34 -18.64 -12.96
N LEU A 11 -29.04 -18.53 -14.26
CA LEU A 11 -28.02 -19.38 -14.92
C LEU A 11 -26.87 -18.64 -15.62
N LEU A 12 -26.91 -17.31 -15.76
CA LEU A 12 -26.01 -16.63 -16.70
C LEU A 12 -24.62 -16.26 -16.18
N GLN A 13 -24.30 -16.37 -14.88
CA GLN A 13 -23.01 -15.85 -14.38
C GLN A 13 -21.87 -16.85 -14.24
N ASP A 14 -22.16 -18.13 -13.98
CA ASP A 14 -21.10 -19.16 -13.99
C ASP A 14 -20.62 -19.47 -15.43
N GLU A 15 -21.39 -19.09 -16.47
CA GLU A 15 -20.99 -19.22 -17.89
C GLU A 15 -19.98 -18.14 -18.37
N TYR A 16 -19.85 -16.99 -17.71
CA TYR A 16 -18.91 -15.95 -18.16
C TYR A 16 -17.44 -16.33 -17.91
N ALA A 17 -17.14 -17.14 -16.88
CA ALA A 17 -15.76 -17.51 -16.57
C ALA A 17 -15.09 -18.39 -17.65
N GLY A 18 -15.89 -19.04 -18.51
CA GLY A 18 -15.40 -19.88 -19.61
C GLY A 18 -15.24 -19.15 -20.95
N SER A 19 -15.78 -17.94 -21.12
CA SER A 19 -15.97 -17.29 -22.43
C SER A 19 -15.28 -15.93 -22.60
N LEU A 20 -14.60 -15.39 -21.57
CA LEU A 20 -13.89 -14.13 -21.69
C LEU A 20 -12.63 -14.27 -22.57
N PRO A 21 -12.38 -13.34 -23.51
CA PRO A 21 -11.21 -13.36 -24.37
C PRO A 21 -9.91 -13.13 -23.58
N PHE A 22 -8.83 -13.78 -24.02
CA PHE A 22 -7.49 -13.58 -23.46
C PHE A 22 -6.89 -12.26 -23.95
N LEU A 23 -6.26 -11.51 -23.04
CA LEU A 23 -5.68 -10.20 -23.36
C LEU A 23 -4.47 -10.31 -24.30
N ARG A 24 -3.73 -11.43 -24.24
CA ARG A 24 -2.49 -11.62 -25.01
C ARG A 24 -2.68 -11.48 -26.51
N ASP A 25 -3.75 -12.05 -27.05
CA ASP A 25 -4.02 -12.04 -28.48
C ASP A 25 -4.21 -10.61 -29.02
N PHE A 26 -4.80 -9.74 -28.21
CA PHE A 26 -5.02 -8.33 -28.56
C PHE A 26 -3.76 -7.50 -28.38
N LEU A 27 -2.94 -7.78 -27.36
CA LEU A 27 -1.65 -7.12 -27.18
C LEU A 27 -0.70 -7.41 -28.36
N LEU A 28 -0.65 -8.66 -28.83
CA LEU A 28 0.16 -9.03 -29.99
C LEU A 28 -0.32 -8.34 -31.28
N ARG A 29 -1.63 -8.16 -31.45
CA ARG A 29 -2.18 -7.38 -32.57
C ARG A 29 -1.75 -5.91 -32.47
N LEU A 30 -1.89 -5.27 -31.30
CA LEU A 30 -1.47 -3.88 -31.09
C LEU A 30 0.02 -3.65 -31.33
N GLU A 31 0.87 -4.65 -31.09
CA GLU A 31 2.30 -4.57 -31.38
C GLU A 31 2.61 -4.53 -32.88
N SER A 32 1.73 -5.06 -33.72
CA SER A 32 1.89 -5.07 -35.18
C SER A 32 1.29 -3.83 -35.87
N ILE A 33 0.56 -3.01 -35.14
CA ILE A 33 -0.23 -1.88 -35.67
C ILE A 33 0.61 -0.59 -35.68
N SER A 34 0.42 0.26 -36.69
CA SER A 34 1.05 1.58 -36.79
C SER A 34 0.37 2.60 -35.87
N LEU A 35 1.04 3.73 -35.56
CA LEU A 35 0.46 4.77 -34.70
C LEU A 35 -0.85 5.32 -35.29
N GLU A 36 -0.92 5.46 -36.62
CA GLU A 36 -2.04 6.05 -37.35
C GLU A 36 -3.28 5.14 -37.29
N ASP A 37 -3.06 3.83 -37.32
CA ASP A 37 -4.11 2.81 -37.29
C ASP A 37 -4.70 2.61 -35.88
N LEU A 38 -4.00 3.01 -34.82
CA LEU A 38 -4.48 2.87 -33.43
C LEU A 38 -5.79 3.63 -33.18
N ASN A 39 -6.03 4.72 -33.92
CA ASN A 39 -7.23 5.54 -33.80
C ASN A 39 -8.48 4.87 -34.41
N GLN A 40 -8.32 3.74 -35.11
CA GLN A 40 -9.44 2.97 -35.63
C GLN A 40 -10.02 2.10 -34.51
N ASN A 41 -11.13 2.58 -33.94
CA ASN A 41 -11.84 2.00 -32.79
C ASN A 41 -12.13 0.48 -32.94
N ASP A 42 -12.30 -0.04 -34.15
CA ASP A 42 -12.71 -1.44 -34.40
C ASP A 42 -11.70 -2.49 -33.92
N LEU A 43 -10.42 -2.13 -33.75
CA LEU A 43 -9.35 -3.07 -33.39
C LEU A 43 -9.40 -3.53 -31.93
N LEU A 44 -10.06 -2.76 -31.05
CA LEU A 44 -10.08 -3.00 -29.60
C LEU A 44 -11.31 -3.80 -29.14
N PHE A 45 -12.18 -4.22 -30.07
CA PHE A 45 -13.49 -4.77 -29.73
C PHE A 45 -13.62 -6.25 -30.10
N PRO A 46 -13.54 -7.17 -29.12
CA PRO A 46 -13.89 -8.56 -29.37
C PRO A 46 -15.37 -8.66 -29.73
N SER A 47 -15.68 -9.34 -30.85
CA SER A 47 -17.06 -9.61 -31.29
C SER A 47 -17.88 -10.34 -30.23
N GLN A 48 -17.21 -11.13 -29.38
CA GLN A 48 -17.78 -11.90 -28.27
C GLN A 48 -18.37 -11.02 -27.15
N LEU A 49 -17.86 -9.79 -26.96
CA LEU A 49 -18.34 -8.87 -25.91
C LEU A 49 -19.30 -7.79 -26.45
N SER A 50 -19.76 -7.92 -27.70
CA SER A 50 -20.62 -6.94 -28.37
C SER A 50 -21.94 -6.66 -27.62
N ILE A 51 -22.43 -7.64 -26.86
CA ILE A 51 -23.71 -7.58 -26.14
C ILE A 51 -23.62 -6.68 -24.89
N HIS A 52 -22.46 -6.62 -24.23
CA HIS A 52 -22.30 -5.95 -22.94
C HIS A 52 -21.33 -4.75 -23.02
N ARG A 53 -21.90 -3.55 -23.07
CA ARG A 53 -21.17 -2.28 -23.18
C ARG A 53 -20.08 -2.10 -22.11
N ALA A 54 -20.40 -2.37 -20.85
CA ALA A 54 -19.47 -2.23 -19.73
C ALA A 54 -18.31 -3.23 -19.84
N LEU A 55 -18.58 -4.49 -20.20
CA LEU A 55 -17.54 -5.50 -20.43
C LEU A 55 -16.60 -5.08 -21.58
N ARG A 56 -17.18 -4.61 -22.68
CA ARG A 56 -16.42 -4.11 -23.84
C ARG A 56 -15.52 -2.95 -23.43
N ALA A 57 -16.04 -1.93 -22.75
CA ALA A 57 -15.25 -0.80 -22.28
C ALA A 57 -14.12 -1.24 -21.34
N SER A 58 -14.41 -2.12 -20.39
CA SER A 58 -13.44 -2.63 -19.43
C SER A 58 -12.28 -3.39 -20.08
N PHE A 59 -12.61 -4.23 -21.07
CA PHE A 59 -11.63 -4.99 -21.82
C PHE A 59 -10.70 -4.07 -22.62
N SER A 60 -11.29 -3.15 -23.39
CA SER A 60 -10.54 -2.21 -24.22
C SER A 60 -9.65 -1.29 -23.37
N LEU A 61 -10.17 -0.76 -22.25
CA LEU A 61 -9.37 0.03 -21.29
C LEU A 61 -8.19 -0.77 -20.76
N LEU A 62 -8.42 -2.01 -20.34
CA LEU A 62 -7.37 -2.86 -19.78
C LEU A 62 -6.27 -3.18 -20.82
N VAL A 63 -6.66 -3.47 -22.06
CA VAL A 63 -5.72 -3.71 -23.16
C VAL A 63 -4.86 -2.47 -23.42
N LEU A 64 -5.47 -1.27 -23.50
CA LEU A 64 -4.73 -0.02 -23.69
C LEU A 64 -3.80 0.30 -22.53
N LEU A 65 -4.26 0.12 -21.28
CA LEU A 65 -3.44 0.34 -20.07
C LEU A 65 -2.25 -0.62 -20.00
N LEU A 66 -2.44 -1.88 -20.37
CA LEU A 66 -1.37 -2.87 -20.47
C LEU A 66 -0.37 -2.54 -21.57
N PHE A 67 -0.87 -2.13 -22.74
CA PHE A 67 -0.02 -1.73 -23.86
C PHE A 67 0.82 -0.50 -23.50
N ARG A 68 0.21 0.49 -22.83
CA ARG A 68 0.90 1.66 -22.26
C ARG A 68 2.03 1.24 -21.32
N GLU A 69 1.74 0.37 -20.35
CA GLU A 69 2.75 -0.10 -19.39
C GLU A 69 3.90 -0.82 -20.09
N LYS A 70 3.61 -1.67 -21.08
CA LYS A 70 4.63 -2.36 -21.86
C LYS A 70 5.54 -1.37 -22.61
N LYS A 71 4.98 -0.29 -23.17
CA LYS A 71 5.75 0.77 -23.84
C LYS A 71 6.60 1.57 -22.86
N THR A 72 6.07 1.96 -21.70
CA THR A 72 6.82 2.70 -20.67
C THR A 72 7.98 1.88 -20.07
N GLN A 73 7.85 0.56 -19.97
CA GLN A 73 8.90 -0.30 -19.41
C GLN A 73 10.02 -0.63 -20.41
N LYS A 74 9.79 -0.44 -21.72
CA LYS A 74 10.77 -0.76 -22.75
C LYS A 74 11.87 0.32 -22.76
N LYS A 75 12.88 0.16 -21.91
CA LYS A 75 14.13 0.94 -22.01
C LYS A 75 15.09 0.21 -22.94
N THR A 76 15.22 0.71 -24.16
CA THR A 76 16.34 0.36 -25.04
C THR A 76 17.56 1.14 -24.57
N VAL A 77 18.62 0.43 -24.22
CA VAL A 77 19.93 1.06 -24.00
C VAL A 77 20.62 1.04 -25.35
N GLN A 78 20.51 2.14 -26.12
CA GLN A 78 21.35 2.31 -27.30
C GLN A 78 22.60 3.10 -26.93
N TYR A 79 23.65 3.01 -27.76
CA TYR A 79 24.92 3.71 -27.52
C TYR A 79 24.93 5.14 -28.10
N ASN A 80 23.92 5.51 -28.87
CA ASN A 80 23.85 6.81 -29.55
C ASN A 80 22.78 7.69 -28.89
N PRO A 81 23.18 8.83 -28.27
CA PRO A 81 22.24 9.77 -27.65
C PRO A 81 21.14 10.29 -28.58
N TRP A 82 21.40 10.36 -29.90
CA TRP A 82 20.39 10.77 -30.88
C TRP A 82 19.30 9.73 -31.08
N ASP A 83 19.69 8.45 -31.14
CA ASP A 83 18.75 7.35 -31.30
C ASP A 83 17.94 7.13 -30.01
N ASP A 84 18.58 7.29 -28.84
CA ASP A 84 17.90 7.30 -27.54
C ASP A 84 16.84 8.41 -27.46
N TRP A 85 17.20 9.65 -27.83
CA TRP A 85 16.24 10.77 -27.83
C TRP A 85 15.09 10.54 -28.82
N LYS A 86 15.38 10.00 -30.01
CA LYS A 86 14.35 9.70 -31.01
C LYS A 86 13.40 8.59 -30.54
N ASP A 87 13.93 7.54 -29.92
CA ASP A 87 13.14 6.47 -29.31
C ASP A 87 12.28 6.99 -28.15
N GLU A 88 12.82 7.90 -27.31
CA GLU A 88 12.09 8.56 -26.22
C GLU A 88 10.95 9.42 -26.78
N ALA A 89 11.22 10.28 -27.76
CA ALA A 89 10.21 11.13 -28.38
C ALA A 89 9.09 10.32 -29.06
N LEU A 90 9.43 9.23 -29.76
CA LEU A 90 8.44 8.31 -30.33
C LEU A 90 7.63 7.62 -29.25
N THR A 91 8.27 7.17 -28.17
CA THR A 91 7.59 6.52 -27.04
C THR A 91 6.63 7.48 -26.35
N ASP A 92 7.02 8.74 -26.16
CA ASP A 92 6.17 9.79 -25.61
C ASP A 92 4.96 10.05 -26.51
N GLN A 93 5.15 10.11 -27.83
CA GLN A 93 4.06 10.24 -28.79
C GLN A 93 3.08 9.05 -28.70
N TRP A 94 3.59 7.82 -28.64
CA TRP A 94 2.77 6.62 -28.43
C TRP A 94 1.98 6.69 -27.12
N ILE A 95 2.62 7.05 -26.02
CA ILE A 95 1.98 7.17 -24.70
C ILE A 95 0.88 8.23 -24.75
N GLN A 96 1.13 9.37 -25.40
CA GLN A 96 0.14 10.43 -25.54
C GLN A 96 -1.08 9.96 -26.34
N THR A 97 -0.88 9.33 -27.50
CA THR A 97 -2.00 8.80 -28.32
C THR A 97 -2.79 7.73 -27.57
N ILE A 98 -2.12 6.86 -26.82
CA ILE A 98 -2.80 5.86 -25.97
C ILE A 98 -3.61 6.56 -24.87
N ASP A 99 -3.04 7.57 -24.19
CA ASP A 99 -3.73 8.31 -23.13
C ASP A 99 -4.95 9.08 -23.66
N GLU A 100 -4.89 9.63 -24.87
CA GLU A 100 -6.01 10.26 -25.59
C GLU A 100 -7.10 9.24 -25.92
N ASN A 101 -6.74 8.05 -26.43
CA ASN A 101 -7.71 6.99 -26.72
C ASN A 101 -8.37 6.43 -25.46
N ILE A 102 -7.64 6.30 -24.35
CA ILE A 102 -8.22 5.90 -23.06
C ILE A 102 -9.23 6.96 -22.59
N GLU A 103 -8.88 8.25 -22.69
CA GLU A 103 -9.78 9.34 -22.31
C GLU A 103 -11.02 9.39 -23.21
N LEU A 104 -10.86 9.25 -24.52
CA LEU A 104 -11.97 9.18 -25.47
C LEU A 104 -12.91 8.02 -25.14
N LEU A 105 -12.37 6.83 -24.88
CA LEU A 105 -13.16 5.66 -24.53
C LEU A 105 -13.91 5.86 -23.21
N TRP A 106 -13.23 6.37 -22.18
CA TRP A 106 -13.84 6.63 -20.87
C TRP A 106 -14.94 7.70 -20.95
N THR A 107 -14.67 8.81 -21.64
CA THR A 107 -15.65 9.91 -21.80
C THR A 107 -16.83 9.51 -22.68
N THR A 108 -16.60 8.75 -23.76
CA THR A 108 -17.68 8.18 -24.59
C THR A 108 -18.52 7.20 -23.77
N PHE A 109 -17.88 6.38 -22.93
CA PHE A 109 -18.59 5.50 -22.02
C PHE A 109 -19.52 6.29 -21.08
N LEU A 110 -18.97 7.29 -20.38
CA LEU A 110 -19.72 8.14 -19.45
C LEU A 110 -20.77 9.03 -20.11
N GLY A 111 -20.63 9.34 -21.40
CA GLY A 111 -21.55 10.21 -22.15
C GLY A 111 -22.92 9.58 -22.42
N GLU A 112 -23.02 8.25 -22.38
CA GLU A 112 -24.32 7.56 -22.43
C GLU A 112 -24.79 7.19 -21.01
N PHE A 113 -26.08 6.89 -20.84
CA PHE A 113 -26.64 6.56 -19.52
C PHE A 113 -25.91 5.36 -18.88
N CYS A 114 -25.28 5.59 -17.72
CA CYS A 114 -24.49 4.58 -17.00
C CYS A 114 -25.05 4.36 -15.60
N SER A 115 -25.22 3.10 -15.20
CA SER A 115 -25.51 2.76 -13.81
C SER A 115 -24.24 2.70 -12.97
N SER A 116 -24.38 2.81 -11.64
CA SER A 116 -23.25 2.61 -10.71
C SER A 116 -22.67 1.19 -10.79
N GLN A 117 -23.50 0.21 -11.17
CA GLN A 117 -23.07 -1.18 -11.35
C GLN A 117 -22.18 -1.33 -12.58
N ASP A 118 -22.46 -0.61 -13.66
CA ASP A 118 -21.65 -0.65 -14.89
C ASP A 118 -20.24 -0.09 -14.64
N ILE A 119 -20.14 0.99 -13.87
CA ILE A 119 -18.86 1.60 -13.47
C ILE A 119 -18.05 0.63 -12.61
N GLU A 120 -18.68 0.02 -11.59
CA GLU A 120 -18.03 -0.97 -10.75
C GLU A 120 -17.59 -2.19 -11.57
N LEU A 121 -18.43 -2.66 -12.49
CA LEU A 121 -18.10 -3.76 -13.39
C LEU A 121 -16.88 -3.41 -14.24
N ILE A 122 -16.79 -2.20 -14.79
CA ILE A 122 -15.63 -1.80 -15.59
C ILE A 122 -14.34 -1.83 -14.78
N LEU A 123 -14.36 -1.27 -13.58
CA LEU A 123 -13.16 -1.12 -12.77
C LEU A 123 -12.69 -2.45 -12.19
N TRP A 124 -13.63 -3.28 -11.73
CA TRP A 124 -13.32 -4.44 -10.88
C TRP A 124 -13.37 -5.79 -11.58
N ILE A 125 -13.88 -5.88 -12.81
CA ILE A 125 -13.92 -7.15 -13.51
C ILE A 125 -12.51 -7.67 -13.83
N GLU A 126 -12.34 -8.98 -13.65
CA GLU A 126 -11.09 -9.68 -13.84
C GLU A 126 -10.99 -10.29 -15.23
N PHE A 127 -9.90 -9.98 -15.93
CA PHE A 127 -9.50 -10.60 -17.18
C PHE A 127 -8.16 -11.32 -17.00
N ARG A 128 -7.86 -12.30 -17.87
CA ARG A 128 -6.59 -13.04 -17.81
C ARG A 128 -5.75 -12.75 -19.05
N ILE A 129 -4.43 -12.61 -18.85
CA ILE A 129 -3.48 -12.53 -19.97
C ILE A 129 -3.48 -13.85 -20.73
N ASP A 130 -3.33 -14.96 -20.01
CA ASP A 130 -3.21 -16.32 -20.52
C ASP A 130 -3.99 -17.29 -19.61
N LYS A 131 -4.17 -18.55 -20.04
CA LYS A 131 -4.85 -19.61 -19.24
C LYS A 131 -4.31 -19.76 -17.82
N LYS A 132 -3.00 -19.58 -17.64
CA LYS A 132 -2.29 -19.66 -16.35
C LYS A 132 -1.92 -18.30 -15.76
N GLY A 133 -2.28 -17.20 -16.44
CA GLY A 133 -1.95 -15.84 -16.02
C GLY A 133 -2.74 -15.41 -14.78
N LYS A 134 -2.18 -14.46 -14.01
CA LYS A 134 -2.90 -13.81 -12.92
C LYS A 134 -4.08 -12.99 -13.49
N PRO A 135 -5.23 -12.94 -12.79
CA PRO A 135 -6.29 -12.03 -13.16
C PRO A 135 -5.79 -10.59 -13.02
N LEU A 136 -6.20 -9.75 -13.96
CA LEU A 136 -5.91 -8.33 -14.04
C LEU A 136 -7.21 -7.57 -14.18
N ARG A 137 -7.29 -6.39 -13.58
CA ARG A 137 -8.46 -5.53 -13.60
C ARG A 137 -8.05 -4.14 -14.05
N VAL A 138 -8.97 -3.38 -14.64
CA VAL A 138 -8.73 -1.97 -14.99
C VAL A 138 -8.27 -1.20 -13.76
N ILE A 139 -8.88 -1.48 -12.60
CA ILE A 139 -8.52 -0.81 -11.36
C ILE A 139 -7.04 -0.95 -11.06
N ASP A 140 -6.36 -2.07 -11.35
CA ASP A 140 -4.95 -2.31 -10.99
C ASP A 140 -3.95 -1.38 -11.74
N PHE A 141 -4.41 -0.63 -12.75
CA PHE A 141 -3.58 0.28 -13.55
C PHE A 141 -3.95 1.76 -13.38
N VAL A 142 -5.05 2.09 -12.70
CA VAL A 142 -5.56 3.46 -12.56
C VAL A 142 -4.53 4.40 -11.93
N SER A 143 -3.71 3.97 -10.97
CA SER A 143 -2.66 4.84 -10.39
C SER A 143 -1.60 5.30 -11.39
N LYS A 144 -1.43 4.57 -12.50
CA LYS A 144 -0.42 4.88 -13.53
C LYS A 144 -0.95 5.86 -14.58
N GLN A 145 -2.27 6.10 -14.60
CA GLN A 145 -2.92 7.02 -15.54
C GLN A 145 -3.53 8.21 -14.76
N PRO A 146 -2.89 9.39 -14.79
CA PRO A 146 -3.29 10.51 -13.95
C PRO A 146 -4.68 11.07 -14.27
N LYS A 147 -5.09 11.04 -15.55
CA LYS A 147 -6.41 11.54 -15.98
C LYS A 147 -7.55 10.72 -15.38
N LEU A 148 -7.48 9.39 -15.48
CA LEU A 148 -8.49 8.49 -14.93
C LEU A 148 -8.50 8.48 -13.40
N LEU A 149 -7.33 8.59 -12.75
CA LEU A 149 -7.28 8.69 -11.29
C LEU A 149 -7.91 10.00 -10.76
N ASN A 150 -7.78 11.09 -11.52
CA ASN A 150 -8.33 12.40 -11.15
C ASN A 150 -9.81 12.55 -11.55
N ASP A 151 -10.37 11.59 -12.30
CA ASP A 151 -11.77 11.60 -12.69
C ASP A 151 -12.69 11.44 -11.46
N ARG A 152 -13.73 12.29 -11.41
CA ARG A 152 -14.63 12.34 -10.25
C ARG A 152 -15.45 11.07 -10.08
N VAL A 153 -15.82 10.40 -11.16
CA VAL A 153 -16.62 9.16 -11.12
C VAL A 153 -15.77 8.03 -10.55
N VAL A 154 -14.51 7.92 -11.00
CA VAL A 154 -13.55 6.94 -10.46
C VAL A 154 -13.30 7.20 -8.98
N GLU A 155 -13.07 8.45 -8.59
CA GLU A 155 -12.88 8.83 -7.19
C GLU A 155 -14.08 8.43 -6.30
N LEU A 156 -15.30 8.75 -6.75
CA LEU A 156 -16.53 8.41 -6.03
C LEU A 156 -16.75 6.89 -5.95
N SER A 157 -16.43 6.14 -7.02
CA SER A 157 -16.50 4.67 -7.01
C SER A 157 -15.53 4.07 -5.99
N LEU A 158 -14.30 4.58 -5.91
CA LEU A 158 -13.31 4.15 -4.93
C LEU A 158 -13.75 4.45 -3.49
N LEU A 159 -14.31 5.63 -3.24
CA LEU A 159 -14.86 6.02 -1.94
C LEU A 159 -16.07 5.15 -1.56
N TYR A 160 -16.93 4.85 -2.53
CA TYR A 160 -18.06 3.95 -2.35
C TYR A 160 -17.57 2.55 -1.97
N ARG A 161 -16.65 1.97 -2.77
CA ARG A 161 -16.03 0.68 -2.52
C ARG A 161 -15.35 0.61 -1.16
N TRP A 162 -14.61 1.65 -0.79
CA TRP A 162 -13.93 1.74 0.50
C TRP A 162 -14.90 1.58 1.67
N LYS A 163 -16.00 2.35 1.66
CA LYS A 163 -16.97 2.41 2.77
C LYS A 163 -17.98 1.26 2.76
N ARG A 164 -18.46 0.85 1.59
CA ARG A 164 -19.58 -0.09 1.40
C ARG A 164 -19.15 -1.47 0.91
N GLY A 165 -17.91 -1.65 0.49
CA GLY A 165 -17.42 -2.92 -0.03
C GLY A 165 -17.90 -3.20 -1.45
N ALA A 166 -17.78 -4.46 -1.86
CA ALA A 166 -18.21 -4.91 -3.17
C ALA A 166 -19.75 -4.91 -3.26
N PRO A 167 -20.34 -4.52 -4.41
CA PRO A 167 -21.77 -4.67 -4.61
C PRO A 167 -22.15 -6.15 -4.53
N LEU A 168 -23.25 -6.44 -3.85
CA LEU A 168 -23.84 -7.77 -3.80
C LEU A 168 -24.38 -8.12 -5.19
N ASN A 169 -23.95 -9.25 -5.76
CA ASN A 169 -24.55 -9.78 -6.99
C ASN A 169 -25.91 -10.41 -6.65
N PRO A 170 -27.04 -9.80 -7.08
CA PRO A 170 -28.38 -10.27 -6.72
C PRO A 170 -28.74 -11.62 -7.36
N SER A 171 -28.03 -12.00 -8.43
CA SER A 171 -28.16 -13.26 -9.18
C SER A 171 -27.79 -14.51 -8.36
N THR A 172 -27.07 -14.37 -7.25
CA THR A 172 -26.63 -15.50 -6.40
C THR A 172 -27.70 -15.84 -5.36
N SER A 173 -28.92 -16.19 -5.81
CA SER A 173 -30.12 -16.29 -4.95
C SER A 173 -30.12 -17.51 -4.00
N SER A 174 -29.37 -18.57 -4.29
CA SER A 174 -29.52 -19.86 -3.58
C SER A 174 -28.79 -19.95 -2.22
N GLN A 175 -27.88 -19.03 -1.89
CA GLN A 175 -27.10 -19.05 -0.63
C GLN A 175 -27.14 -17.73 0.12
N TYR A 176 -28.32 -17.13 0.27
CA TYR A 176 -28.57 -15.77 0.76
C TYR A 176 -27.74 -15.28 1.97
N LEU A 177 -27.41 -16.12 2.95
CA LEU A 177 -26.74 -15.71 4.18
C LEU A 177 -25.23 -15.49 4.00
N THR A 178 -24.55 -16.31 3.21
CA THR A 178 -23.09 -16.21 3.07
C THR A 178 -22.59 -14.97 2.30
N PRO A 179 -23.21 -14.52 1.18
CA PRO A 179 -22.79 -13.30 0.51
C PRO A 179 -23.18 -12.06 1.33
N ARG A 180 -24.29 -12.10 2.09
CA ARG A 180 -24.62 -11.02 3.05
C ARG A 180 -23.56 -10.86 4.12
N TYR A 181 -23.07 -11.97 4.65
CA TYR A 181 -21.97 -11.99 5.60
C TYR A 181 -20.69 -11.39 5.00
N ASP A 182 -20.31 -11.84 3.80
CA ASP A 182 -19.13 -11.32 3.11
C ASP A 182 -19.30 -9.81 2.75
N ALA A 183 -20.52 -9.35 2.46
CA ALA A 183 -20.80 -7.94 2.16
C ALA A 183 -20.71 -7.00 3.37
N LEU A 184 -20.81 -7.52 4.60
CA LEU A 184 -20.51 -6.73 5.80
C LEU A 184 -19.03 -6.36 5.86
N CYS A 185 -18.17 -7.05 5.10
CA CYS A 185 -16.73 -6.95 5.21
C CYS A 185 -16.20 -5.97 4.18
N THR A 186 -16.20 -4.69 4.56
CA THR A 186 -15.74 -3.61 3.70
C THR A 186 -14.24 -3.35 3.87
N PRO A 187 -13.55 -2.84 2.82
CA PRO A 187 -12.14 -2.47 2.89
C PRO A 187 -11.80 -1.57 4.08
N TRP A 188 -12.69 -0.62 4.40
CA TRP A 188 -12.57 0.26 5.56
C TRP A 188 -12.49 -0.51 6.89
N ILE A 189 -13.26 -1.59 7.06
CA ILE A 189 -13.24 -2.38 8.30
C ILE A 189 -11.95 -3.19 8.41
N TYR A 190 -11.48 -3.77 7.29
CA TYR A 190 -10.21 -4.49 7.30
C TYR A 190 -9.04 -3.58 7.63
N HIS A 191 -9.04 -2.36 7.10
CA HIS A 191 -8.07 -1.34 7.47
C HIS A 191 -8.18 -0.95 8.95
N ALA A 192 -9.39 -0.74 9.45
CA ALA A 192 -9.62 -0.44 10.87
C ALA A 192 -9.08 -1.55 11.78
N PHE A 193 -9.26 -2.81 11.38
CA PHE A 193 -8.77 -3.97 12.10
C PHE A 193 -7.24 -4.06 12.06
N ASP A 194 -6.60 -3.85 10.89
CA ASP A 194 -5.13 -3.82 10.78
C ASP A 194 -4.54 -2.69 11.63
N LEU A 195 -5.14 -1.49 11.57
CA LEU A 195 -4.76 -0.36 12.43
C LEU A 195 -4.93 -0.67 13.92
N ALA A 196 -6.04 -1.32 14.31
CA ALA A 196 -6.26 -1.73 15.69
C ALA A 196 -5.19 -2.74 16.14
N SER A 197 -4.80 -3.69 15.30
CA SER A 197 -3.70 -4.62 15.60
C SER A 197 -2.37 -3.87 15.80
N GLN A 198 -2.08 -2.84 15.00
CA GLN A 198 -0.88 -2.02 15.19
C GLN A 198 -0.91 -1.22 16.49
N ILE A 199 -2.07 -0.64 16.85
CA ILE A 199 -2.24 0.10 18.10
C ILE A 199 -2.09 -0.85 19.30
N VAL A 200 -2.69 -2.03 19.26
CA VAL A 200 -2.55 -3.06 20.32
C VAL A 200 -1.10 -3.47 20.46
N PHE A 201 -0.38 -3.69 19.36
CA PHE A 201 1.04 -3.99 19.38
C PHE A 201 1.85 -2.88 20.05
N LEU A 202 1.62 -1.62 19.65
CA LEU A 202 2.28 -0.46 20.26
C LEU A 202 2.00 -0.36 21.76
N LEU A 203 0.74 -0.54 22.19
CA LEU A 203 0.36 -0.51 23.60
C LEU A 203 1.04 -1.62 24.41
N LEU A 204 1.12 -2.84 23.87
CA LEU A 204 1.83 -3.95 24.50
C LEU A 204 3.33 -3.68 24.59
N LEU A 205 3.93 -3.08 23.55
CA LEU A 205 5.34 -2.76 23.51
C LEU A 205 5.69 -1.63 24.50
N VAL A 206 4.86 -0.59 24.57
CA VAL A 206 4.99 0.48 25.57
C VAL A 206 4.81 -0.09 26.99
N SER A 207 3.81 -0.97 27.19
CA SER A 207 3.62 -1.67 28.47
C SER A 207 4.85 -2.51 28.86
N TYR A 208 5.47 -3.19 27.90
CA TYR A 208 6.71 -3.94 28.11
C TYR A 208 7.87 -3.03 28.53
N VAL A 209 8.07 -1.92 27.80
CA VAL A 209 9.17 -0.97 28.08
C VAL A 209 8.99 -0.25 29.42
N LEU A 210 7.76 0.13 29.77
CA LEU A 210 7.48 0.79 31.05
C LEU A 210 7.56 -0.17 32.24
N ASN A 211 7.20 -1.44 32.03
CA ASN A 211 7.21 -2.48 33.05
C ASN A 211 8.00 -3.71 32.56
N PRO A 212 9.34 -3.59 32.44
CA PRO A 212 10.18 -4.70 32.02
C PRO A 212 10.11 -5.82 33.06
N PRO A 213 10.24 -7.10 32.66
CA PRO A 213 10.35 -8.20 33.60
C PRO A 213 11.50 -7.91 34.57
N ARG A 214 11.28 -8.12 35.86
CA ARG A 214 12.33 -7.97 36.87
C ARG A 214 13.04 -9.32 36.99
N PRO A 215 14.38 -9.37 36.87
CA PRO A 215 15.11 -10.61 37.13
C PRO A 215 14.90 -10.99 38.60
N ALA A 216 14.20 -12.11 38.87
CA ALA A 216 14.19 -12.66 40.21
C ALA A 216 15.44 -13.51 40.38
N PHE A 217 16.16 -13.34 41.48
CA PHE A 217 17.48 -13.94 41.71
C PHE A 217 17.53 -15.48 41.60
N TYR A 218 16.37 -16.16 41.57
CA TYR A 218 16.26 -17.62 41.56
C TYR A 218 15.38 -18.21 40.43
N SER A 219 14.86 -17.41 39.50
CA SER A 219 13.97 -17.93 38.43
C SER A 219 14.76 -18.49 37.24
N LEU A 220 14.22 -19.57 36.66
CA LEU A 220 14.78 -20.21 35.47
C LEU A 220 14.66 -19.26 34.25
N PRO A 221 15.58 -19.31 33.27
CA PRO A 221 15.56 -18.42 32.11
C PRO A 221 14.24 -18.41 31.32
N LEU A 222 13.53 -19.54 31.28
CA LEU A 222 12.24 -19.67 30.60
C LEU A 222 11.05 -19.08 31.38
N GLU A 223 11.17 -18.86 32.69
CA GLU A 223 10.09 -18.24 33.50
C GLU A 223 9.91 -16.74 33.21
N TYR A 224 10.89 -16.12 32.53
CA TYR A 224 10.85 -14.70 32.17
C TYR A 224 10.01 -14.40 30.93
N ILE A 225 9.64 -15.41 30.13
CA ILE A 225 8.82 -15.24 28.94
C ILE A 225 7.35 -15.38 29.36
N GLY A 226 6.72 -14.24 29.67
CA GLY A 226 5.30 -14.17 29.98
C GLY A 226 4.41 -14.20 28.72
N SER A 227 3.11 -14.17 28.95
CA SER A 227 2.11 -14.13 27.86
C SER A 227 2.23 -12.87 27.01
N ARG A 228 2.62 -11.73 27.60
CA ARG A 228 2.81 -10.45 26.90
C ARG A 228 3.91 -10.55 25.85
N GLU A 229 5.04 -11.16 26.20
CA GLU A 229 6.20 -11.35 25.34
C GLU A 229 5.85 -12.31 24.19
N ILE A 230 5.12 -13.39 24.48
CA ILE A 230 4.62 -14.32 23.45
C ILE A 230 3.68 -13.59 22.49
N VAL A 231 2.74 -12.78 22.98
CA VAL A 231 1.82 -12.02 22.12
C VAL A 231 2.58 -11.00 21.26
N LEU A 232 3.58 -10.31 21.80
CA LEU A 232 4.45 -9.40 21.04
C LEU A 232 5.21 -10.13 19.93
N LEU A 233 5.77 -11.31 20.22
CA LEU A 233 6.45 -12.14 19.23
C LEU A 233 5.51 -12.60 18.13
N VAL A 234 4.33 -13.13 18.49
CA VAL A 234 3.30 -13.57 17.54
C VAL A 234 2.85 -12.41 16.65
N LEU A 235 2.55 -11.25 17.23
CA LEU A 235 2.14 -10.06 16.47
C LEU A 235 3.27 -9.54 15.57
N SER A 236 4.53 -9.62 16.01
CA SER A 236 5.68 -9.21 15.22
C SER A 236 5.89 -10.11 14.00
N VAL A 237 5.87 -11.43 14.20
CA VAL A 237 5.95 -12.41 13.09
C VAL A 237 4.79 -12.21 12.13
N SER A 238 3.58 -12.07 12.66
CA SER A 238 2.39 -11.76 11.88
C SER A 238 2.59 -10.49 11.03
N ALA A 239 2.98 -9.36 11.62
CA ALA A 239 3.13 -8.11 10.88
C ALA A 239 4.17 -8.23 9.74
N ILE A 240 5.31 -8.89 10.00
CA ILE A 240 6.36 -9.17 9.01
C ILE A 240 5.83 -9.97 7.82
N LEU A 241 5.03 -11.01 8.09
CA LEU A 241 4.40 -11.82 7.04
C LEU A 241 3.36 -11.04 6.22
N HIS A 242 2.79 -9.97 6.76
CA HIS A 242 1.77 -9.18 6.08
C HIS A 242 2.35 -8.20 5.05
N SER A 243 3.40 -7.44 5.40
CA SER A 243 4.02 -6.48 4.47
C SER A 243 5.45 -6.13 4.86
N TRP A 244 6.43 -6.52 4.03
CA TRP A 244 7.85 -6.27 4.31
C TRP A 244 8.21 -4.79 4.50
N THR A 245 7.65 -3.90 3.67
CA THR A 245 8.04 -2.48 3.64
C THR A 245 7.62 -1.73 4.90
N THR A 246 6.47 -2.08 5.49
CA THR A 246 5.95 -1.44 6.71
C THR A 246 6.28 -2.22 7.98
N SER A 247 7.12 -3.25 7.89
CA SER A 247 7.39 -4.19 8.99
C SER A 247 8.65 -3.90 9.79
N MET A 248 9.39 -2.83 9.47
CA MET A 248 10.66 -2.54 10.14
C MET A 248 10.55 -2.50 11.67
N PRO A 249 9.57 -1.84 12.31
CA PRO A 249 9.51 -1.83 13.78
C PRO A 249 9.19 -3.21 14.38
N PHE A 250 8.33 -3.97 13.72
CA PHE A 250 7.99 -5.34 14.11
C PHE A 250 9.22 -6.27 13.99
N ALA A 251 10.00 -6.13 12.92
CA ALA A 251 11.25 -6.84 12.72
C ALA A 251 12.29 -6.48 13.79
N LEU A 252 12.44 -5.19 14.13
CA LEU A 252 13.33 -4.75 15.21
C LEU A 252 12.92 -5.34 16.57
N THR A 253 11.62 -5.37 16.85
CA THR A 253 11.08 -5.97 18.07
C THR A 253 11.39 -7.46 18.12
N LEU A 254 11.08 -8.19 17.05
CA LEU A 254 11.38 -9.63 16.93
C LEU A 254 12.87 -9.90 17.13
N LEU A 255 13.73 -9.13 16.45
CA LEU A 255 15.18 -9.26 16.51
C LEU A 255 15.74 -8.94 17.91
N ALA A 256 15.17 -7.96 18.62
CA ALA A 256 15.55 -7.65 20.00
C ALA A 256 15.27 -8.83 20.96
N PHE A 257 14.13 -9.50 20.79
CA PHE A 257 13.82 -10.70 21.57
C PHE A 257 14.68 -11.91 21.15
N VAL A 258 14.85 -12.14 19.84
CA VAL A 258 15.64 -13.28 19.32
C VAL A 258 17.10 -13.18 19.76
N PHE A 259 17.71 -11.99 19.75
CA PHE A 259 19.09 -11.80 20.21
C PHE A 259 19.29 -12.02 21.70
N LYS A 260 18.21 -12.00 22.49
CA LYS A 260 18.28 -12.20 23.93
C LYS A 260 17.84 -13.57 24.40
N LEU A 261 17.34 -14.43 23.51
CA LEU A 261 16.99 -15.82 23.85
C LEU A 261 18.19 -16.55 24.49
N PRO A 262 17.99 -17.29 25.60
CA PRO A 262 16.71 -17.66 26.21
C PRO A 262 16.12 -16.61 27.18
N SER A 263 16.79 -15.48 27.41
CA SER A 263 16.33 -14.38 28.28
C SER A 263 15.49 -13.31 27.55
N ALA A 264 14.89 -12.39 28.31
CA ALA A 264 14.17 -11.24 27.78
C ALA A 264 15.06 -9.98 27.75
N PRO A 265 14.82 -9.01 26.85
CA PRO A 265 15.59 -7.76 26.82
C PRO A 265 15.33 -6.88 28.06
N PHE A 266 16.37 -6.61 28.85
CA PHE A 266 16.31 -5.77 30.06
C PHE A 266 16.83 -4.34 29.82
N PRO A 267 16.46 -3.33 30.64
CA PRO A 267 16.85 -1.92 30.42
C PRO A 267 18.36 -1.65 30.31
N SER A 268 19.20 -2.49 30.89
CA SER A 268 20.66 -2.39 30.76
C SER A 268 21.22 -2.89 29.42
N ASP A 269 20.39 -3.54 28.61
CA ASP A 269 20.81 -4.22 27.39
C ASP A 269 20.64 -3.35 26.15
N PHE A 270 21.55 -3.52 25.19
CA PHE A 270 21.40 -2.95 23.85
C PHE A 270 20.08 -3.35 23.17
N ALA A 271 19.61 -4.57 23.38
CA ALA A 271 18.34 -5.05 22.84
C ALA A 271 17.13 -4.22 23.32
N PHE A 272 17.18 -3.68 24.55
CA PHE A 272 16.13 -2.80 25.04
C PHE A 272 16.12 -1.44 24.33
N ASN A 273 17.30 -0.92 23.96
CA ASN A 273 17.38 0.28 23.11
C ASN A 273 16.79 0.03 21.72
N ILE A 274 16.91 -1.17 21.17
CA ILE A 274 16.24 -1.56 19.91
C ILE A 274 14.71 -1.50 20.08
N LEU A 275 14.17 -1.91 21.23
CA LEU A 275 12.73 -1.80 21.51
C LEU A 275 12.27 -0.34 21.60
N LEU A 276 13.05 0.54 22.23
CA LEU A 276 12.78 1.98 22.26
C LEU A 276 12.77 2.59 20.85
N LEU A 277 13.74 2.20 20.01
CA LEU A 277 13.77 2.60 18.60
C LEU A 277 12.54 2.08 17.83
N SER A 278 12.12 0.84 18.09
CA SER A 278 10.90 0.27 17.50
C SER A 278 9.66 1.10 17.86
N ILE A 279 9.50 1.50 19.13
CA ILE A 279 8.39 2.38 19.56
C ILE A 279 8.45 3.71 18.80
N ALA A 280 9.62 4.34 18.73
CA ALA A 280 9.77 5.61 18.03
C ALA A 280 9.38 5.50 16.54
N LEU A 281 9.83 4.44 15.87
CA LEU A 281 9.49 4.19 14.47
C LEU A 281 7.99 3.87 14.27
N LEU A 282 7.35 3.13 15.18
CA LEU A 282 5.90 2.91 15.13
C LEU A 282 5.12 4.20 15.27
N LEU A 283 5.51 5.08 16.19
CA LEU A 283 4.88 6.38 16.38
C LEU A 283 5.00 7.23 15.11
N VAL A 284 6.18 7.27 14.49
CA VAL A 284 6.38 7.95 13.21
C VAL A 284 5.52 7.31 12.11
N GLN A 285 5.48 5.98 12.04
CA GLN A 285 4.74 5.23 11.03
C GLN A 285 3.23 5.52 11.08
N LEU A 286 2.65 5.67 12.27
CA LEU A 286 1.23 6.07 12.45
C LEU A 286 0.90 7.44 11.83
N HIS A 287 1.91 8.29 11.62
CA HIS A 287 1.75 9.63 11.04
C HIS A 287 2.07 9.67 9.54
N LEU A 288 2.45 8.53 8.94
CA LEU A 288 2.71 8.47 7.50
C LEU A 288 1.40 8.25 6.72
N PRO A 289 1.31 8.72 5.45
CA PRO A 289 0.14 8.52 4.59
C PRO A 289 0.06 7.10 3.99
N PHE A 290 0.76 6.12 4.56
CA PHE A 290 0.82 4.74 4.08
C PHE A 290 -0.10 3.83 4.90
N SER A 291 -0.71 2.83 4.26
CA SER A 291 -1.53 1.85 4.97
C SER A 291 -0.72 0.88 5.85
N PRO A 292 -1.21 0.56 7.06
CA PRO A 292 -2.36 1.15 7.74
C PRO A 292 -2.02 2.49 8.41
N SER A 293 -2.97 3.43 8.37
CA SER A 293 -2.80 4.79 8.89
C SER A 293 -4.16 5.35 9.32
N PRO A 294 -4.24 6.06 10.45
CA PRO A 294 -5.48 6.65 10.94
C PRO A 294 -6.11 7.64 9.96
N PHE A 295 -5.34 8.29 9.10
CA PHE A 295 -5.85 9.26 8.13
C PHE A 295 -6.81 8.63 7.10
N LEU A 296 -6.62 7.36 6.77
CA LEU A 296 -7.49 6.63 5.83
C LEU A 296 -8.86 6.29 6.44
N LEU A 297 -8.94 6.25 7.78
CA LEU A 297 -10.16 5.91 8.50
C LEU A 297 -11.10 7.12 8.58
N PHE A 298 -10.53 8.32 8.81
CA PHE A 298 -11.26 9.56 8.98
C PHE A 298 -11.09 10.48 7.77
N TRP A 299 -12.15 10.62 6.96
CA TRP A 299 -12.28 11.62 5.87
C TRP A 299 -11.05 11.68 4.96
N PRO A 300 -10.75 10.62 4.20
CA PRO A 300 -9.50 10.48 3.44
C PRO A 300 -9.24 11.66 2.50
N GLU A 301 -10.30 12.27 1.95
CA GLU A 301 -10.20 13.42 1.05
C GLU A 301 -9.55 14.66 1.68
N ARG A 302 -9.63 14.84 3.00
CA ARG A 302 -9.07 16.01 3.70
C ARG A 302 -7.78 15.67 4.46
N SER A 303 -7.75 14.52 5.11
CA SER A 303 -6.64 14.13 5.98
C SER A 303 -5.41 13.66 5.19
N LEU A 304 -5.59 12.94 4.08
CA LEU A 304 -4.47 12.42 3.29
C LEU A 304 -3.67 13.50 2.57
N PRO A 305 -4.28 14.50 1.89
CA PRO A 305 -3.50 15.57 1.27
C PRO A 305 -2.62 16.31 2.30
N LEU A 306 -3.14 16.52 3.51
CA LEU A 306 -2.38 17.11 4.61
C LEU A 306 -1.21 16.20 5.04
N ALA A 307 -1.46 14.91 5.28
CA ALA A 307 -0.40 13.97 5.66
C ALA A 307 0.69 13.86 4.57
N VAL A 308 0.28 13.83 3.30
CA VAL A 308 1.18 13.82 2.14
C VAL A 308 1.97 15.13 2.03
N LEU A 309 1.36 16.28 2.32
CA LEU A 309 2.04 17.56 2.39
C LEU A 309 3.09 17.57 3.52
N ILE A 310 2.72 17.11 4.73
CA ILE A 310 3.65 17.06 5.86
C ILE A 310 4.83 16.14 5.56
N VAL A 311 4.59 14.95 5.01
CA VAL A 311 5.66 13.99 4.71
C VAL A 311 6.52 14.46 3.53
N ASN A 312 5.93 14.79 2.38
CA ASN A 312 6.75 15.18 1.21
C ASN A 312 7.35 16.58 1.36
N GLY A 313 6.60 17.49 1.96
CA GLY A 313 7.02 18.86 2.22
C GLY A 313 8.00 18.89 3.38
N ILE A 314 7.52 18.70 4.61
CA ILE A 314 8.34 18.90 5.81
C ILE A 314 9.43 17.82 5.91
N LEU A 315 9.09 16.54 5.89
CA LEU A 315 10.09 15.47 6.04
C LEU A 315 11.06 15.42 4.84
N GLY A 316 10.55 15.55 3.62
CA GLY A 316 11.38 15.59 2.42
C GLY A 316 12.35 16.78 2.38
N THR A 317 11.90 17.96 2.82
CA THR A 317 12.74 19.16 2.84
C THR A 317 13.73 19.11 4.00
N THR A 318 13.29 18.76 5.20
CA THR A 318 14.17 18.59 6.36
C THR A 318 15.24 17.53 6.11
N LEU A 319 14.90 16.41 5.46
CA LEU A 319 15.87 15.37 5.10
C LEU A 319 16.90 15.89 4.08
N LYS A 320 16.49 16.66 3.07
CA LYS A 320 17.43 17.25 2.10
C LYS A 320 18.38 18.26 2.78
N VAL A 321 17.84 19.11 3.65
CA VAL A 321 18.63 20.06 4.44
C VAL A 321 19.59 19.30 5.37
N LEU A 322 19.09 18.27 6.07
CA LEU A 322 19.91 17.41 6.91
C LEU A 322 21.04 16.78 6.09
N MET A 323 20.74 16.14 4.95
CA MET A 323 21.75 15.50 4.09
C MET A 323 22.78 16.49 3.54
N PHE A 324 22.40 17.75 3.31
CA PHE A 324 23.31 18.81 2.90
C PHE A 324 24.26 19.23 4.04
N PHE A 325 23.75 19.41 5.26
CA PHE A 325 24.56 19.79 6.43
C PHE A 325 25.27 18.62 7.12
N LEU A 326 24.81 17.39 6.92
CA LEU A 326 25.28 16.19 7.62
C LEU A 326 26.79 15.95 7.47
N PRO A 327 27.42 16.07 6.28
CA PRO A 327 28.86 15.88 6.16
C PRO A 327 29.66 16.89 7.00
N VAL A 328 29.23 18.15 7.00
CA VAL A 328 29.89 19.23 7.74
C VAL A 328 29.66 19.07 9.25
N LEU A 329 28.46 18.68 9.66
CA LEU A 329 28.11 18.39 11.05
C LEU A 329 28.89 17.18 11.59
N LEU A 330 28.99 16.10 10.81
CA LEU A 330 29.79 14.92 11.18
C LEU A 330 31.27 15.28 11.31
N LEU A 331 31.80 16.05 10.36
CA LEU A 331 33.19 16.48 10.38
C LEU A 331 33.48 17.41 11.58
N SER A 332 32.58 18.34 11.89
CA SER A 332 32.74 19.25 13.04
C SER A 332 32.64 18.52 14.37
N ILE A 333 31.71 17.56 14.51
CA ILE A 333 31.61 16.68 15.68
C ILE A 333 32.85 15.79 15.81
N LEU A 334 33.35 15.23 14.71
CA LEU A 334 34.56 14.41 14.70
C LEU A 334 35.79 15.21 15.12
N PHE A 335 35.97 16.41 14.57
CA PHE A 335 37.07 17.30 14.97
C PHE A 335 36.95 17.75 16.43
N LEU A 336 35.74 18.02 16.90
CA LEU A 336 35.49 18.34 18.31
C LEU A 336 35.83 17.15 19.22
N SER A 337 35.40 15.92 18.85
CA SER A 337 35.74 14.68 19.57
C SER A 337 37.25 14.47 19.63
N TYR A 338 37.95 14.66 18.50
CA TYR A 338 39.41 14.55 18.45
C TYR A 338 40.10 15.61 19.32
N ALA A 339 39.62 16.86 19.28
CA ALA A 339 40.18 17.94 20.08
C ALA A 339 39.95 17.77 21.59
N LEU A 340 38.84 17.13 21.98
CA LEU A 340 38.52 16.76 23.37
C LEU A 340 39.21 15.48 23.84
N SER A 341 39.94 14.77 22.96
CA SER A 341 40.48 13.42 23.20
C SER A 341 39.41 12.39 23.60
N ASP A 342 38.14 12.64 23.26
CA ASP A 342 37.05 11.70 23.51
C ASP A 342 37.13 10.55 22.50
N VAL A 343 37.38 9.35 23.05
CA VAL A 343 37.73 8.12 22.33
C VAL A 343 36.50 7.47 21.73
N PHE A 344 35.87 8.08 20.72
CA PHE A 344 34.65 7.48 20.16
C PHE A 344 34.91 6.50 19.01
N LEU A 345 36.04 6.57 18.29
CA LEU A 345 36.30 5.71 17.11
C LEU A 345 37.72 5.13 16.94
N LEU A 346 38.77 5.75 17.50
CA LEU A 346 40.16 5.32 17.29
C LEU A 346 40.95 5.43 18.61
N SER A 347 40.92 4.39 19.43
CA SER A 347 41.59 4.34 20.74
C SER A 347 43.12 4.23 20.67
N SER A 348 43.72 4.27 19.47
CA SER A 348 45.11 3.86 19.27
C SER A 348 46.12 5.01 19.20
N PHE A 349 45.68 6.27 19.18
CA PHE A 349 46.58 7.43 19.11
C PHE A 349 46.37 8.35 20.31
N ALA A 350 46.99 8.00 21.44
CA ALA A 350 47.01 8.81 22.65
C ALA A 350 47.87 10.07 22.46
N HIS A 351 47.31 11.08 21.80
CA HIS A 351 47.83 12.44 21.85
C HIS A 351 47.05 13.20 22.93
N GLY A 352 47.77 14.03 23.70
CA GLY A 352 47.14 14.91 24.69
C GLY A 352 46.10 15.83 24.04
N PRO A 353 45.11 16.32 24.82
CA PRO A 353 43.99 17.05 24.27
C PRO A 353 44.47 18.39 23.67
N ALA A 354 43.87 18.80 22.55
CA ALA A 354 44.31 19.94 21.75
C ALA A 354 44.30 21.26 22.56
N PRO A 355 45.02 22.33 22.13
CA PRO A 355 44.95 23.63 22.80
C PRO A 355 43.51 24.14 22.92
N MET A 356 43.21 24.83 24.03
CA MET A 356 41.88 25.43 24.30
C MET A 356 41.29 26.22 23.11
N PRO A 357 42.03 27.11 22.40
CA PRO A 357 41.45 27.87 21.29
C PRO A 357 41.00 26.98 20.13
N THR A 358 41.64 25.83 19.92
CA THR A 358 41.25 24.87 18.87
C THR A 358 39.94 24.16 19.23
N ARG A 359 39.76 23.82 20.50
CA ARG A 359 38.50 23.22 21.00
C ARG A 359 37.34 24.19 20.87
N GLU A 360 37.57 25.45 21.26
CA GLU A 360 36.58 26.53 21.13
C GLU A 360 36.18 26.75 19.67
N LEU A 361 37.14 26.78 18.74
CA LEU A 361 36.85 26.95 17.32
C LEU A 361 35.98 25.82 16.77
N PHE A 362 36.30 24.55 17.06
CA PHE A 362 35.50 23.42 16.58
C PHE A 362 34.12 23.37 17.23
N PHE A 363 34.01 23.76 18.50
CA PHE A 363 32.71 23.89 19.17
C PHE A 363 31.84 24.99 18.54
N ILE A 364 32.43 26.17 18.27
CA ILE A 364 31.74 27.26 17.57
C ILE A 364 31.32 26.81 16.18
N LEU A 365 32.17 26.08 15.45
CA LEU A 365 31.83 25.53 14.14
C LEU A 365 30.65 24.54 14.20
N ALA A 366 30.66 23.62 15.17
CA ALA A 366 29.57 22.67 15.38
C ALA A 366 28.24 23.38 15.72
N ILE A 367 28.28 24.38 16.61
CA ILE A 367 27.10 25.19 16.95
C ILE A 367 26.60 25.98 15.73
N PHE A 368 27.50 26.67 15.03
CA PHE A 368 27.14 27.50 13.88
C PHE A 368 26.51 26.67 12.75
N THR A 369 27.07 25.50 12.48
CA THR A 369 26.52 24.57 11.47
C THR A 369 25.16 24.03 11.90
N PHE A 370 24.99 23.67 13.17
CA PHE A 370 23.69 23.24 13.72
C PHE A 370 22.64 24.36 13.67
N ILE A 371 22.97 25.58 14.09
CA ILE A 371 22.06 26.74 14.04
C ILE A 371 21.69 27.05 12.59
N SER A 372 22.67 27.04 11.68
CA SER A 372 22.42 27.27 10.25
C SER A 372 21.48 26.22 9.66
N MET A 373 21.63 24.95 10.05
CA MET A 373 20.71 23.87 9.65
C MET A 373 19.30 24.12 10.19
N VAL A 374 19.15 24.44 11.47
CA VAL A 374 17.84 24.74 12.09
C VAL A 374 17.18 25.94 11.43
N LEU A 375 17.92 27.02 11.22
CA LEU A 375 17.43 28.22 10.56
C LEU A 375 17.01 27.93 9.10
N SER A 376 17.79 27.12 8.37
CA SER A 376 17.44 26.70 7.01
C SER A 376 16.12 25.93 6.97
N VAL A 377 15.89 25.04 7.94
CA VAL A 377 14.60 24.34 8.08
C VAL A 377 13.48 25.34 8.39
N LEU A 378 13.68 26.24 9.35
CA LEU A 378 12.67 27.23 9.75
C LEU A 378 12.30 28.20 8.62
N ILE A 379 13.22 28.52 7.72
CA ILE A 379 12.96 29.37 6.55
C ILE A 379 12.23 28.59 5.44
N LEU A 380 12.59 27.32 5.20
CA LEU A 380 12.00 26.54 4.09
C LEU A 380 10.60 26.00 4.42
N VAL A 381 10.33 25.64 5.67
CA VAL A 381 9.03 25.07 6.08
C VAL A 381 7.83 26.01 5.86
N PRO A 382 7.88 27.33 6.12
CA PRO A 382 6.73 28.21 5.92
C PRO A 382 6.42 28.54 4.44
N ILE A 383 7.24 28.11 3.47
CA ILE A 383 7.00 28.36 2.03
C ILE A 383 5.91 27.41 1.46
N PHE A 384 5.35 26.52 2.28
CA PHE A 384 4.37 25.55 1.81
C PHE A 384 3.05 26.20 1.37
N PRO A 385 2.42 25.63 0.32
CA PRO A 385 1.22 26.21 -0.27
C PRO A 385 0.10 26.29 0.76
N THR A 386 -0.49 27.48 0.88
CA THR A 386 -1.68 27.70 1.68
C THR A 386 -2.90 27.05 1.00
N PRO A 387 -3.89 26.58 1.77
CA PRO A 387 -5.04 25.90 1.20
C PRO A 387 -5.81 26.84 0.27
N ALA A 388 -6.02 26.43 -0.98
CA ALA A 388 -6.82 27.17 -1.94
C ALA A 388 -8.31 27.07 -1.59
N ARG A 389 -8.99 28.19 -1.38
CA ARG A 389 -10.41 28.25 -0.94
C ARG A 389 -11.43 27.64 -1.92
N LYS A 390 -11.05 27.36 -3.18
CA LYS A 390 -11.96 26.91 -4.25
C LYS A 390 -11.53 25.61 -4.94
N SER A 391 -10.50 24.92 -4.46
CA SER A 391 -10.08 23.66 -5.10
C SER A 391 -10.89 22.46 -4.59
N ALA A 392 -10.90 21.38 -5.39
CA ALA A 392 -11.46 20.10 -4.98
C ALA A 392 -10.84 19.64 -3.65
N SER A 393 -11.57 18.84 -2.85
CA SER A 393 -11.15 18.43 -1.51
C SER A 393 -9.74 17.83 -1.46
N TRP A 394 -9.37 17.04 -2.48
CA TRP A 394 -8.04 16.46 -2.61
C TRP A 394 -6.94 17.43 -3.02
N ASP A 395 -7.27 18.49 -3.77
CA ASP A 395 -6.31 19.44 -4.35
C ASP A 395 -6.23 20.75 -3.54
N GLN A 396 -6.55 20.69 -2.25
CA GLN A 396 -6.52 21.85 -1.34
C GLN A 396 -5.14 22.52 -1.29
N TYR A 397 -4.06 21.74 -1.31
CA TYR A 397 -2.69 22.25 -1.18
C TYR A 397 -1.97 22.38 -2.53
N SER A 398 -2.15 21.42 -3.43
CA SER A 398 -1.74 21.50 -4.84
C SER A 398 -2.27 20.29 -5.60
N VAL A 399 -2.32 20.38 -6.94
CA VAL A 399 -2.70 19.24 -7.80
C VAL A 399 -1.72 18.07 -7.65
N SER A 400 -0.42 18.35 -7.47
CA SER A 400 0.60 17.30 -7.31
C SER A 400 0.50 16.58 -5.97
N ILE A 401 0.16 17.29 -4.88
CA ILE A 401 -0.08 16.70 -3.56
C ILE A 401 -1.38 15.88 -3.59
N GLY A 402 -2.45 16.45 -4.15
CA GLY A 402 -3.73 15.76 -4.29
C GLY A 402 -3.59 14.48 -5.10
N HIS A 403 -2.86 14.52 -6.22
CA HIS A 403 -2.56 13.33 -7.02
C HIS A 403 -1.83 12.25 -6.20
N LYS A 404 -0.77 12.60 -5.47
CA LYS A 404 -0.06 11.65 -4.59
C LYS A 404 -0.97 11.07 -3.50
N ALA A 405 -1.84 11.89 -2.91
CA ALA A 405 -2.81 11.44 -1.91
C ALA A 405 -3.84 10.46 -2.50
N ARG A 406 -4.36 10.73 -3.70
CA ARG A 406 -5.24 9.81 -4.43
C ARG A 406 -4.54 8.48 -4.73
N VAL A 407 -3.27 8.50 -5.15
CA VAL A 407 -2.49 7.27 -5.38
C VAL A 407 -2.38 6.43 -4.10
N GLN A 408 -2.07 7.05 -2.96
CA GLN A 408 -2.00 6.33 -1.67
C GLN A 408 -3.36 5.78 -1.22
N PHE A 409 -4.42 6.57 -1.38
CA PHE A 409 -5.79 6.11 -1.10
C PHE A 409 -6.15 4.92 -1.99
N TYR A 410 -5.93 5.02 -3.28
CA TYR A 410 -6.15 3.97 -4.26
C TYR A 410 -5.41 2.68 -3.91
N HIS A 411 -4.11 2.76 -3.59
CA HIS A 411 -3.34 1.58 -3.19
C HIS A 411 -3.90 0.92 -1.94
N SER A 412 -4.41 1.73 -1.01
CA SER A 412 -5.08 1.25 0.19
C SER A 412 -6.40 0.54 -0.16
N VAL A 413 -7.23 1.13 -1.02
CA VAL A 413 -8.49 0.49 -1.47
C VAL A 413 -8.19 -0.85 -2.14
N ILE A 414 -7.23 -0.93 -3.06
CA ILE A 414 -6.87 -2.20 -3.72
C ILE A 414 -6.35 -3.23 -2.71
N ARG A 415 -5.46 -2.83 -1.79
CA ARG A 415 -4.88 -3.73 -0.79
C ARG A 415 -5.96 -4.41 0.05
N TYR A 416 -6.96 -3.64 0.49
CA TYR A 416 -8.04 -4.14 1.36
C TYR A 416 -9.28 -4.64 0.59
N SER A 417 -9.33 -4.49 -0.73
CA SER A 417 -10.40 -5.05 -1.58
C SER A 417 -10.08 -6.45 -2.12
N LYS A 418 -8.96 -7.05 -1.70
CA LYS A 418 -8.63 -8.44 -2.05
C LYS A 418 -9.68 -9.39 -1.45
N PRO A 419 -10.06 -10.48 -2.15
CA PRO A 419 -10.98 -11.46 -1.60
C PRO A 419 -10.35 -12.16 -0.39
N TYR A 420 -11.11 -12.28 0.70
CA TYR A 420 -10.72 -13.00 1.93
C TYR A 420 -9.34 -12.58 2.50
N PRO A 421 -9.14 -11.29 2.84
CA PRO A 421 -7.88 -10.84 3.41
C PRO A 421 -7.75 -11.33 4.86
N PHE A 422 -6.57 -11.86 5.22
CA PHE A 422 -6.26 -12.26 6.58
C PHE A 422 -5.45 -11.15 7.26
N PRO A 423 -6.04 -10.37 8.17
CA PRO A 423 -5.29 -9.37 8.92
C PRO A 423 -4.47 -10.01 10.07
N PRO A 424 -3.45 -9.31 10.59
CA PRO A 424 -2.74 -9.69 11.81
C PRO A 424 -3.67 -9.96 13.01
N PRO A 425 -3.50 -11.04 13.80
CA PRO A 425 -2.51 -12.12 13.72
C PRO A 425 -2.91 -13.31 12.83
N PHE A 426 -4.10 -13.30 12.25
CA PHE A 426 -4.68 -14.44 11.54
C PHE A 426 -3.96 -14.78 10.22
N ASN A 427 -3.15 -13.87 9.70
CA ASN A 427 -2.33 -14.12 8.53
C ASN A 427 -1.26 -15.22 8.74
N ILE A 428 -0.88 -15.53 9.98
CA ILE A 428 -0.04 -16.70 10.29
C ILE A 428 -0.77 -17.99 9.88
N LEU A 429 -2.08 -18.09 10.15
CA LEU A 429 -2.88 -19.24 9.73
C LEU A 429 -2.97 -19.33 8.21
N TYR A 430 -3.14 -18.20 7.53
CA TYR A 430 -3.07 -18.16 6.07
C TYR A 430 -1.70 -18.63 5.56
N PHE A 431 -0.62 -18.16 6.15
CA PHE A 431 0.74 -18.56 5.76
C PHE A 431 0.93 -20.07 5.91
N VAL A 432 0.60 -20.63 7.07
CA VAL A 432 0.82 -22.05 7.39
C VAL A 432 -0.14 -22.99 6.65
N LEU A 433 -1.43 -22.64 6.56
CA LEU A 433 -2.46 -23.55 6.03
C LEU A 433 -2.76 -23.36 4.55
N ILE A 434 -2.46 -22.18 3.99
CA ILE A 434 -2.78 -21.87 2.59
C ILE A 434 -1.50 -21.64 1.79
N LEU A 435 -0.65 -20.69 2.20
CA LEU A 435 0.51 -20.27 1.39
C LEU A 435 1.55 -21.39 1.28
N VAL A 436 1.97 -21.99 2.39
CA VAL A 436 2.96 -23.07 2.40
C VAL A 436 2.46 -24.29 1.61
N PRO A 437 1.24 -24.82 1.83
CA PRO A 437 0.70 -25.89 1.00
C PRO A 437 0.53 -25.52 -0.46
N ALA A 438 0.12 -24.29 -0.79
CA ALA A 438 -0.01 -23.85 -2.18
C ALA A 438 1.32 -23.88 -2.94
N HIS A 439 2.45 -23.68 -2.25
CA HIS A 439 3.78 -23.80 -2.84
C HIS A 439 4.30 -25.25 -2.80
N ALA A 440 3.96 -26.03 -1.77
CA ALA A 440 4.47 -27.40 -1.60
C ALA A 440 3.72 -28.44 -2.46
N LEU A 441 2.39 -28.38 -2.54
CA LEU A 441 1.55 -29.36 -3.22
C LEU A 441 1.81 -29.52 -4.73
N PRO A 442 2.16 -28.46 -5.49
CA PRO A 442 2.55 -28.62 -6.90
C PRO A 442 3.76 -29.51 -7.11
N TYR A 443 4.66 -29.64 -6.13
CA TYR A 443 5.77 -30.59 -6.20
C TYR A 443 5.33 -32.05 -6.08
N PHE A 444 4.09 -32.30 -5.68
CA PHE A 444 3.48 -33.62 -5.52
C PHE A 444 2.34 -33.87 -6.53
N ASP A 445 2.18 -33.03 -7.55
CA ASP A 445 1.09 -33.10 -8.55
C ASP A 445 -0.33 -33.07 -7.96
N ILE A 446 -0.50 -32.50 -6.76
CA ILE A 446 -1.81 -32.38 -6.11
C ILE A 446 -2.50 -31.08 -6.54
N SER A 447 -3.78 -31.17 -6.93
CA SER A 447 -4.57 -30.00 -7.36
C SER A 447 -4.74 -28.97 -6.22
N ILE A 448 -4.49 -27.70 -6.51
CA ILE A 448 -4.58 -26.57 -5.55
C ILE A 448 -6.04 -26.12 -5.35
N SER A 449 -6.99 -26.58 -6.16
CA SER A 449 -8.38 -26.07 -6.19
C SER A 449 -9.09 -26.12 -4.83
N PHE A 450 -8.83 -27.16 -4.02
CA PHE A 450 -9.43 -27.27 -2.69
C PHE A 450 -8.93 -26.20 -1.71
N LEU A 451 -7.72 -25.66 -1.90
CA LEU A 451 -7.16 -24.62 -1.03
C LEU A 451 -7.95 -23.31 -1.11
N PHE A 452 -8.55 -23.00 -2.26
CA PHE A 452 -9.43 -21.82 -2.37
C PHE A 452 -10.71 -21.99 -1.54
N VAL A 453 -11.29 -23.20 -1.53
CA VAL A 453 -12.46 -23.52 -0.69
C VAL A 453 -12.07 -23.46 0.78
N LEU A 454 -10.93 -24.06 1.15
CA LEU A 454 -10.41 -24.03 2.51
C LEU A 454 -10.13 -22.61 2.98
N GLN A 455 -9.50 -21.77 2.15
CA GLN A 455 -9.24 -20.36 2.46
C GLN A 455 -10.53 -19.62 2.80
N LYS A 456 -11.57 -19.79 1.98
CA LYS A 456 -12.87 -19.16 2.17
C LYS A 456 -13.54 -19.60 3.48
N ILE A 457 -13.53 -20.91 3.76
CA ILE A 457 -14.09 -21.46 5.01
C ILE A 457 -13.30 -20.96 6.22
N LEU A 458 -11.98 -21.08 6.19
CA LEU A 458 -11.09 -20.65 7.27
C LEU A 458 -11.26 -19.15 7.55
N TRP A 459 -11.34 -18.33 6.50
CA TRP A 459 -11.57 -16.90 6.64
C TRP A 459 -12.90 -16.59 7.31
N ARG A 460 -13.99 -17.24 6.88
CA ARG A 460 -15.33 -17.04 7.46
C ARG A 460 -15.44 -17.49 8.91
N VAL A 461 -14.70 -18.52 9.31
CA VAL A 461 -14.70 -19.03 10.70
C VAL A 461 -13.83 -18.16 11.60
N VAL A 462 -12.65 -17.75 11.13
CA VAL A 462 -11.65 -17.10 11.98
C VAL A 462 -11.75 -15.57 11.93
N VAL A 463 -11.77 -14.98 10.74
CA VAL A 463 -11.69 -13.51 10.57
C VAL A 463 -13.07 -12.88 10.59
N GLY A 464 -14.02 -13.50 9.89
CA GLY A 464 -15.35 -12.94 9.71
C GLY A 464 -16.08 -12.54 11.01
N PRO A 465 -16.06 -13.32 12.11
CA PRO A 465 -16.78 -12.96 13.33
C PRO A 465 -16.27 -11.64 13.93
N PHE A 466 -14.96 -11.41 13.88
CA PHE A 466 -14.35 -10.16 14.35
C PHE A 466 -14.74 -8.97 13.47
N VAL A 467 -14.78 -9.16 12.14
CA VAL A 467 -15.20 -8.11 11.20
C VAL A 467 -16.65 -7.69 11.46
N VAL A 468 -17.54 -8.66 11.71
CA VAL A 468 -18.93 -8.38 12.08
C VAL A 468 -19.01 -7.58 13.38
N ILE A 469 -18.25 -7.95 14.42
CA ILE A 469 -18.22 -7.21 15.68
C ILE A 469 -17.76 -5.76 15.46
N VAL A 470 -16.67 -5.56 14.71
CA VAL A 470 -16.16 -4.21 14.40
C VAL A 470 -17.19 -3.41 13.61
N ARG A 471 -17.89 -4.03 12.66
CA ARG A 471 -18.95 -3.37 11.88
C ARG A 471 -20.11 -2.92 12.77
N LEU A 472 -20.55 -3.76 13.69
CA LEU A 472 -21.62 -3.43 14.64
C LEU A 472 -21.22 -2.28 15.56
N LEU A 473 -19.96 -2.25 16.02
CA LEU A 473 -19.44 -1.14 16.80
C LEU A 473 -19.37 0.15 15.98
N ALA A 474 -18.93 0.08 14.73
CA ALA A 474 -18.84 1.21 13.83
C ALA A 474 -20.21 1.83 13.51
N LEU A 475 -21.24 1.01 13.28
CA LEU A 475 -22.61 1.48 13.02
C LEU A 475 -23.21 2.26 14.20
N LYS A 476 -22.75 2.01 15.43
CA LYS A 476 -23.21 2.74 16.62
C LYS A 476 -22.55 4.13 16.76
N LEU A 477 -21.41 4.33 16.10
CA LEU A 477 -20.62 5.56 16.14
C LEU A 477 -20.94 6.53 14.99
N SER A 478 -21.54 6.03 13.90
CA SER A 478 -22.05 6.80 12.76
C SER A 478 -23.49 7.23 12.99
#